data_AF-A0A9P5SBB8-F1
#
_entry.id   AF-A0A9P5SBB8-F1
#
_cell.length_a   1.000
_cell.length_b   1.000
_cell.length_c   1.000
_cell.angle_alpha   90.00
_cell.angle_beta   90.00
_cell.angle_gamma   90.00
#
_symmetry.space_group_name_H-M   'P 1'
#
loop_
_entity.id
_entity.type
_entity.pdbx_description
1 polymer ?
#
loop_
_entity_poly.entity_id
_entity_poly.type
_entity_poly.pdbx_seq_one_letter_code
_entity_poly.pdbx_strand_id
1 'polypeptide(L)'
;AVSAMHDAVVLANCIYELPKNPSAAQIHKVFQLYRSERYPFAKAAYDSSHRLAAIVGQSWYNDVIRALMRHMPKSVFTRSLLVMYSYRPQATFLPYVKDLGQNKPSPQPSLARAQARKAAAAQGKAKKQDHEGRERSASTSTSAAAI
;
A
#
# COMPACT_ATOMS: atom_id res chain seq x y z
N ALA A 1 -1.45 3.16 18.53
CA ALA A 1 -2.44 3.83 17.64
C ALA A 1 -2.06 3.72 16.15
N VAL A 2 -0.91 4.23 15.71
CA VAL A 2 -0.54 4.29 14.27
C VAL A 2 -0.51 2.93 13.55
N SER A 3 0.02 1.87 14.18
CA SER A 3 0.00 0.53 13.54
C SER A 3 -1.42 0.06 13.24
N ALA A 4 -2.36 0.22 14.18
CA ALA A 4 -3.75 -0.19 13.96
C ALA A 4 -4.41 0.60 12.80
N MET A 5 -4.08 1.89 12.64
CA MET A 5 -4.54 2.68 11.50
C MET A 5 -3.98 2.15 10.18
N HIS A 6 -2.68 1.82 10.14
CA HIS A 6 -2.07 1.20 8.97
C HIS A 6 -2.67 -0.18 8.66
N ASP A 7 -3.01 -0.97 9.68
CA ASP A 7 -3.70 -2.26 9.53
C ASP A 7 -5.09 -2.06 8.91
N ALA A 8 -5.86 -1.10 9.42
CA ALA A 8 -7.18 -0.77 8.91
C ALA A 8 -7.14 -0.34 7.44
N VAL A 9 -6.18 0.51 7.05
CA VAL A 9 -6.04 0.95 5.64
C VAL A 9 -5.73 -0.22 4.72
N VAL A 10 -4.75 -1.06 5.06
CA VAL A 10 -4.40 -2.21 4.21
C VAL A 10 -5.53 -3.23 4.16
N LEU A 11 -6.16 -3.52 5.28
CA LEU A 11 -7.30 -4.43 5.33
C LEU A 11 -8.46 -3.90 4.49
N ALA A 12 -8.77 -2.61 4.57
CA ALA A 12 -9.80 -1.99 3.74
C ALA A 12 -9.48 -2.11 2.25
N ASN A 13 -8.22 -1.91 1.85
CA ASN A 13 -7.80 -2.11 0.47
C ASN A 13 -8.00 -3.55 0.02
N CYS A 14 -7.59 -4.50 0.85
CA CYS A 14 -7.75 -5.94 0.63
C CYS A 14 -9.23 -6.34 0.47
N ILE A 15 -10.11 -5.84 1.34
CA ILE A 15 -11.56 -6.09 1.27
C ILE A 15 -12.16 -5.45 0.01
N TYR A 16 -11.72 -4.25 -0.37
CA TYR A 16 -12.17 -3.57 -1.58
C TYR A 16 -11.79 -4.32 -2.88
N GLU A 17 -10.85 -5.27 -2.81
CA GLU A 17 -10.52 -6.14 -3.96
C GLU A 17 -11.47 -7.33 -4.13
N LEU A 18 -12.34 -7.61 -3.15
CA LEU A 18 -13.29 -8.71 -3.24
C LEU A 18 -14.36 -8.46 -4.31
N PRO A 19 -14.81 -9.52 -5.01
CA PRO A 19 -15.98 -9.43 -5.88
C PRO A 19 -17.25 -9.22 -5.05
N LYS A 20 -18.35 -8.78 -5.71
CA LYS A 20 -19.65 -8.52 -5.05
C LYS A 20 -20.17 -9.70 -4.23
N ASN A 21 -19.97 -10.93 -4.72
CA ASN A 21 -20.35 -12.18 -4.05
C ASN A 21 -19.08 -13.02 -3.84
N PRO A 22 -18.31 -12.77 -2.77
CA PRO A 22 -17.06 -13.46 -2.54
C PRO A 22 -17.29 -14.88 -2.03
N SER A 23 -16.52 -15.84 -2.54
CA SER A 23 -16.46 -17.18 -1.94
C SER A 23 -15.59 -17.18 -0.68
N ALA A 24 -15.80 -18.17 0.20
CA ALA A 24 -14.96 -18.34 1.39
C ALA A 24 -13.46 -18.42 1.05
N ALA A 25 -13.11 -19.13 -0.04
CA ALA A 25 -11.73 -19.23 -0.51
C ALA A 25 -11.13 -17.87 -0.90
N GLN A 26 -11.92 -16.98 -1.52
CA GLN A 26 -11.49 -15.63 -1.86
C GLN A 26 -11.29 -14.77 -0.61
N ILE A 27 -12.17 -14.89 0.38
CA ILE A 27 -12.03 -14.20 1.66
C ILE A 27 -10.74 -14.64 2.37
N HIS A 28 -10.49 -15.95 2.46
CA HIS A 28 -9.25 -16.49 3.03
C HIS A 28 -8.00 -15.97 2.31
N LYS A 29 -8.02 -15.96 0.97
CA LYS A 29 -6.92 -15.42 0.16
C LYS A 29 -6.65 -13.95 0.48
N VAL A 30 -7.69 -13.15 0.64
CA VAL A 30 -7.57 -11.72 0.99
C VAL A 30 -6.95 -11.53 2.37
N PHE A 31 -7.32 -12.32 3.37
CA PHE A 31 -6.68 -12.27 4.70
C PHE A 31 -5.22 -12.74 4.68
N GLN A 32 -4.88 -13.72 3.84
CA GLN A 32 -3.49 -14.13 3.63
C GLN A 32 -2.67 -13.00 3.00
N LEU A 33 -3.22 -12.29 2.01
CA LEU A 33 -2.58 -11.13 1.40
C LEU A 33 -2.37 -10.02 2.43
N TYR A 34 -3.40 -9.67 3.21
CA TYR A 34 -3.28 -8.71 4.31
C TYR A 34 -2.17 -9.10 5.29
N ARG A 35 -2.14 -10.37 5.74
CA ARG A 35 -1.10 -10.86 6.65
C ARG A 35 0.28 -10.76 6.03
N SER A 36 0.44 -11.17 4.77
CA SER A 36 1.73 -11.11 4.06
C SER A 36 2.26 -9.68 3.95
N GLU A 37 1.36 -8.70 3.78
CA GLU A 37 1.70 -7.29 3.64
C GLU A 37 2.01 -6.66 5.01
N ARG A 38 1.20 -6.91 6.05
CA ARG A 38 1.34 -6.21 7.34
C ARG A 38 2.18 -6.90 8.39
N TYR A 39 2.30 -8.23 8.38
CA TYR A 39 3.02 -8.96 9.41
C TYR A 39 4.49 -8.53 9.57
N PRO A 40 5.28 -8.31 8.50
CA PRO A 40 6.66 -7.84 8.65
C PRO A 40 6.77 -6.48 9.35
N PHE A 41 5.90 -5.53 8.99
CA PHE A 41 5.88 -4.20 9.61
C PHE A 41 5.37 -4.24 11.06
N ALA A 42 4.36 -5.06 11.34
CA ALA A 42 3.84 -5.23 12.69
C ALA A 42 4.89 -5.85 13.61
N LYS A 43 5.61 -6.87 13.14
CA LYS A 43 6.72 -7.49 13.87
C LYS A 43 7.86 -6.50 14.09
N ALA A 44 8.26 -5.77 13.05
CA ALA A 44 9.33 -4.77 13.17
C ALA A 44 8.97 -3.66 14.18
N ALA A 45 7.71 -3.22 14.20
CA ALA A 45 7.21 -2.26 15.18
C ALA A 45 7.25 -2.83 16.60
N TYR A 46 6.78 -4.07 16.79
CA TYR A 46 6.86 -4.76 18.08
C TYR A 46 8.30 -4.90 18.58
N ASP A 47 9.20 -5.41 17.73
CA ASP A 47 10.61 -5.59 18.07
C ASP A 47 11.27 -4.25 18.41
N SER A 48 10.91 -3.17 17.70
CA SER A 48 11.43 -1.83 17.97
C SER A 48 10.94 -1.28 19.31
N SER A 49 9.64 -1.43 19.62
CA SER A 49 9.09 -1.04 20.91
C SER A 49 9.70 -1.86 22.05
N HIS A 50 9.93 -3.15 21.85
CA HIS A 50 10.56 -4.01 22.85
C HIS A 50 12.02 -3.61 23.12
N ARG A 51 12.80 -3.30 22.07
CA ARG A 51 14.16 -2.76 22.22
C ARG A 51 14.17 -1.41 22.93
N LEU A 52 13.21 -0.54 22.63
CA LEU A 52 13.07 0.75 23.30
C LEU A 52 12.73 0.58 24.78
N ALA A 53 11.97 -0.45 25.16
CA ALA A 53 11.70 -0.76 26.57
C ALA A 53 12.97 -1.10 27.36
N ALA A 54 13.98 -1.73 26.73
CA ALA A 54 15.28 -1.95 27.35
C ALA A 54 15.97 -0.63 27.73
N ILE A 55 15.76 0.45 26.97
CA ILE A 55 16.31 1.78 27.30
C ILE A 55 15.73 2.35 28.59
N VAL A 56 14.51 1.94 28.96
CA VAL A 56 13.83 2.38 30.20
C VAL A 56 14.15 1.45 31.38
N GLY A 57 14.65 0.24 31.11
CA GLY A 57 14.97 -0.76 32.14
C GLY A 57 16.08 -0.32 33.10
N GLN A 58 16.07 -0.88 34.31
CA GLN A 58 16.99 -0.51 35.40
C GLN A 58 18.13 -1.53 35.63
N SER A 59 18.24 -2.56 34.80
CA SER A 59 19.37 -3.52 34.86
C SER A 59 20.67 -2.93 34.30
N TRP A 60 21.82 -3.46 34.75
CA TRP A 60 23.17 -3.00 34.35
C TRP A 60 23.41 -2.99 32.83
N TYR A 61 22.84 -3.95 32.09
CA TYR A 61 22.99 -3.98 30.63
C TYR A 61 22.21 -2.86 29.93
N ASN A 62 21.17 -2.30 30.57
CA ASN A 62 20.44 -1.15 30.05
C ASN A 62 21.27 0.13 30.13
N ASP A 63 22.18 0.24 31.11
CA ASP A 63 23.12 1.37 31.18
C ASP A 63 24.10 1.37 30.01
N VAL A 64 24.57 0.19 29.60
CA VAL A 64 25.40 0.04 28.39
C VAL A 64 24.63 0.47 27.14
N ILE A 65 23.38 0.03 26.99
CA ILE A 65 22.51 0.43 25.86
C ILE A 65 22.28 1.95 25.85
N ARG A 66 22.02 2.56 27.01
CA ARG A 66 21.88 4.03 27.14
C ARG A 66 23.16 4.76 26.77
N ALA A 67 24.32 4.27 27.21
CA ALA A 67 25.61 4.86 26.85
C ALA A 67 25.84 4.81 25.32
N LEU A 68 25.54 3.67 24.68
CA LEU A 68 25.62 3.54 23.22
C LEU A 68 24.67 4.50 22.50
N MET A 69 23.43 4.64 22.98
CA MET A 69 22.46 5.58 22.43
C MET A 69 22.90 7.04 22.60
N ARG A 70 23.52 7.39 23.74
CA ARG A 70 24.02 8.74 24.03
C ARG A 70 25.16 9.15 23.09
N HIS A 71 26.00 8.21 22.69
CA HIS A 71 27.11 8.43 21.77
C HIS A 71 26.75 8.14 20.31
N MET A 72 25.49 7.81 20.00
CA MET A 72 25.06 7.55 18.64
C MET A 72 25.15 8.82 17.78
N PRO A 73 25.81 8.78 16.61
CA PRO A 73 25.83 9.90 15.69
C PRO A 73 24.40 10.26 15.23
N LYS A 74 24.11 11.56 15.15
CA LYS A 74 22.79 12.05 14.73
C LYS A 74 22.34 11.47 13.39
N SER A 75 23.25 11.30 12.43
CA SER A 75 22.95 10.73 11.12
C SER A 75 22.39 9.30 11.20
N VAL A 76 22.95 8.48 12.10
CA VAL A 76 22.49 7.10 12.33
C VAL A 76 21.11 7.12 12.97
N PHE A 77 20.91 7.96 13.98
CA PHE A 77 19.62 8.11 14.63
C PHE A 77 18.53 8.59 13.65
N THR A 78 18.83 9.63 12.87
CA THR A 78 17.91 10.14 11.82
C THR A 78 17.58 9.04 10.82
N ARG A 79 18.57 8.28 10.33
CA ARG A 79 18.32 7.17 9.39
C ARG A 79 17.42 6.09 10.01
N SER A 80 17.60 5.78 11.28
CA SER A 80 16.72 4.85 12.01
C SER A 80 15.27 5.36 12.06
N LEU A 81 15.07 6.65 12.36
CA LEU A 81 13.73 7.26 12.34
C LEU A 81 13.11 7.22 10.94
N LEU A 82 13.89 7.48 9.87
CA LEU A 82 13.40 7.43 8.50
C LEU A 82 12.85 6.04 8.14
N VAL A 83 13.55 4.97 8.54
CA VAL A 83 13.07 3.61 8.32
C VAL A 83 11.77 3.36 9.11
N MET A 84 11.72 3.79 10.37
CA MET A 84 10.57 3.60 11.26
C MET A 84 9.29 4.28 10.73
N TYR A 85 9.42 5.43 10.06
CA TYR A 85 8.30 6.19 9.49
C TYR A 85 8.13 6.04 7.97
N SER A 86 8.85 5.10 7.35
CA SER A 86 8.80 4.90 5.89
C SER A 86 7.48 4.29 5.42
N TYR A 87 6.80 3.49 6.25
CA TYR A 87 5.57 2.84 5.86
C TYR A 87 4.36 3.76 6.04
N ARG A 88 3.77 4.19 4.91
CA ARG A 88 2.64 5.14 4.86
C ARG A 88 1.57 4.66 3.86
N PRO A 89 0.75 3.66 4.24
CA PRO A 89 -0.22 3.08 3.33
C PRO A 89 -1.33 4.07 2.97
N GLN A 90 -1.81 4.02 1.73
CA GLN A 90 -2.94 4.81 1.24
C GLN A 90 -4.15 3.92 0.94
N ALA A 91 -5.34 4.48 1.11
CA ALA A 91 -6.60 3.84 0.73
C ALA A 91 -6.78 3.84 -0.80
N THR A 92 -6.86 2.66 -1.41
CA THR A 92 -6.83 2.50 -2.88
C THR A 92 -8.13 2.88 -3.58
N PHE A 93 -9.23 2.88 -2.84
CA PHE A 93 -10.56 3.29 -3.33
C PHE A 93 -10.72 4.81 -3.39
N LEU A 94 -9.83 5.57 -2.76
CA LEU A 94 -9.79 7.02 -2.87
C LEU A 94 -8.91 7.46 -4.07
N PRO A 95 -9.04 8.72 -4.51
CA PRO A 95 -8.10 9.32 -5.46
C PRO A 95 -6.66 9.23 -4.93
N TYR A 96 -5.72 8.93 -5.82
CA TYR A 96 -4.32 8.81 -5.45
C TYR A 96 -3.76 10.16 -4.98
N VAL A 97 -3.09 10.16 -3.83
CA VAL A 97 -2.43 11.36 -3.28
C VAL A 97 -0.94 11.24 -3.53
N LYS A 98 -0.38 12.17 -4.31
CA LYS A 98 1.05 12.23 -4.59
C LYS A 98 1.83 12.54 -3.31
N ASP A 99 2.83 11.74 -3.02
CA ASP A 99 3.73 11.98 -1.89
C ASP A 99 4.68 13.15 -2.18
N LEU A 100 4.62 14.17 -1.33
CA LEU A 100 5.47 15.37 -1.36
C LEU A 100 6.68 15.25 -0.42
N GLY A 101 6.79 14.15 0.33
CA GLY A 101 7.90 13.90 1.22
C GLY A 101 9.22 13.70 0.47
N GLN A 102 10.32 14.15 1.10
CA GLN A 102 11.68 13.92 0.60
C GLN A 102 12.04 12.43 0.59
N ASN A 103 11.59 11.69 1.60
CA ASN A 103 11.78 10.24 1.70
C ASN A 103 10.58 9.53 1.11
N LYS A 104 10.81 8.66 0.13
CA LYS A 104 9.75 7.87 -0.50
C LYS A 104 9.18 6.85 0.48
N PRO A 105 7.87 6.57 0.39
CA PRO A 105 7.25 5.61 1.27
C PRO A 105 7.68 4.20 0.86
N SER A 106 7.69 3.30 1.83
CA SER A 106 7.93 1.88 1.55
C SER A 106 6.85 1.33 0.61
N PRO A 107 7.20 0.41 -0.32
CA PRO A 107 6.24 -0.15 -1.26
C PRO A 107 5.01 -0.74 -0.57
N GLN A 108 3.84 -0.43 -1.11
CA GLN A 108 2.56 -0.96 -0.67
C GLN A 108 2.00 -1.91 -1.75
N PRO A 109 2.10 -3.24 -1.58
CA PRO A 109 1.61 -4.21 -2.56
C PRO A 109 0.14 -4.03 -2.92
N SER A 110 -0.73 -3.75 -1.96
CA SER A 110 -2.16 -3.47 -2.20
C SER A 110 -2.38 -2.26 -3.13
N LEU A 111 -1.57 -1.22 -3.02
CA LEU A 111 -1.64 -0.05 -3.90
C LEU A 111 -1.21 -0.39 -5.34
N ALA A 112 -0.10 -1.13 -5.49
CA ALA A 112 0.38 -1.55 -6.80
C ALA A 112 -0.67 -2.40 -7.55
N ARG A 113 -1.32 -3.34 -6.85
CA ARG A 113 -2.42 -4.15 -7.41
C ARG A 113 -3.61 -3.29 -7.82
N ALA A 114 -4.00 -2.32 -7.00
CA ALA A 114 -5.12 -1.43 -7.33
C ALA A 114 -4.82 -0.53 -8.54
N GLN A 115 -3.60 -0.01 -8.65
CA GLN A 115 -3.17 0.80 -9.81
C GLN A 115 -3.16 -0.03 -11.09
N ALA A 116 -2.65 -1.27 -11.04
CA ALA A 116 -2.68 -2.18 -12.18
C ALA A 116 -4.12 -2.47 -12.66
N ARG A 117 -5.07 -2.68 -11.72
CA ARG A 117 -6.49 -2.86 -12.05
C ARG A 117 -7.11 -1.63 -12.71
N LYS A 118 -6.82 -0.44 -12.20
CA LYS A 118 -7.30 0.84 -12.78
C LYS A 118 -6.74 1.04 -14.19
N ALA A 119 -5.46 0.75 -14.42
CA ALA A 119 -4.81 0.83 -15.73
C ALA A 119 -5.43 -0.16 -16.73
N ALA A 120 -5.65 -1.42 -16.33
CA ALA A 120 -6.31 -2.43 -17.17
C ALA A 120 -7.75 -2.03 -17.55
N ALA A 121 -8.51 -1.47 -16.60
CA ALA A 121 -9.86 -0.99 -16.85
C ALA A 121 -9.89 0.21 -17.83
N ALA A 122 -8.89 1.10 -17.77
CA ALA A 122 -8.78 2.22 -18.71
C ALA A 122 -8.48 1.75 -20.14
N GLN A 123 -7.58 0.77 -20.30
CA GLN A 123 -7.25 0.19 -21.60
C GLN A 123 -8.43 -0.54 -22.25
N GLY A 124 -9.24 -1.26 -21.45
CA GLY A 124 -10.46 -1.93 -21.94
C GLY A 124 -11.52 -0.94 -22.42
N LYS A 125 -11.67 0.22 -21.76
CA LYS A 125 -12.58 1.28 -22.20
C LYS A 125 -12.15 1.93 -23.50
N ALA A 126 -10.85 2.22 -23.65
CA ALA A 126 -10.29 2.78 -24.88
C ALA A 126 -10.55 1.88 -26.09
N LYS A 127 -10.23 0.58 -25.98
CA LYS A 127 -10.48 -0.40 -27.07
C LYS A 127 -11.95 -0.54 -27.45
N LYS A 128 -12.87 -0.44 -26.48
CA LYS A 128 -14.31 -0.54 -26.74
C LYS A 128 -14.84 0.71 -27.47
N GLN A 129 -14.32 1.89 -27.13
CA GLN A 129 -14.64 3.15 -27.83
C GLN A 129 -14.09 3.16 -29.26
N ASP A 130 -12.90 2.60 -29.48
CA ASP A 130 -12.33 2.46 -30.82
C ASP A 130 -13.15 1.51 -31.71
N HIS A 131 -13.68 0.41 -31.15
CA HIS A 131 -14.51 -0.54 -31.87
C HIS A 131 -15.90 0.04 -32.21
N GLU A 132 -16.56 0.70 -31.25
CA GLU A 132 -17.86 1.35 -31.47
C GLU A 132 -17.75 2.56 -32.41
N GLY A 133 -16.64 3.30 -32.37
CA GLY A 133 -16.35 4.39 -33.31
C GLY A 133 -16.17 3.89 -34.74
N ARG A 134 -15.48 2.75 -34.92
CA ARG A 134 -15.27 2.14 -36.24
C ARG A 134 -16.56 1.58 -36.83
N GLU A 135 -17.42 0.95 -36.02
CA GLU A 135 -18.74 0.46 -36.46
C GLU A 135 -19.71 1.59 -36.85
N ARG A 136 -19.72 2.71 -36.11
CA ARG A 136 -20.53 3.89 -36.49
C ARG A 136 -20.03 4.55 -37.77
N SER A 137 -18.72 4.63 -37.99
CA SER A 137 -18.17 5.17 -39.24
C SER A 137 -18.47 4.29 -40.47
N ALA A 138 -18.55 2.97 -40.31
CA ALA A 138 -18.88 2.03 -41.39
C ALA A 138 -20.38 2.01 -41.75
N SER A 139 -21.28 2.28 -40.79
CA SER A 139 -22.72 2.38 -41.08
C SER A 139 -23.09 3.68 -41.80
N THR A 140 -22.34 4.76 -41.57
CA THR A 140 -22.63 6.07 -42.18
C THR A 140 -22.17 6.16 -43.65
N SER A 141 -21.11 5.44 -44.05
CA SER A 141 -20.64 5.40 -45.45
C SER A 141 -21.56 4.57 -46.36
N THR A 142 -22.21 3.54 -45.83
CA THR A 142 -23.09 2.66 -46.62
C THR A 142 -24.43 3.32 -46.96
N SER A 143 -24.91 4.23 -46.11
CA SER A 143 -26.16 4.99 -46.36
C SER A 143 -25.99 6.15 -47.36
N ALA A 144 -24.77 6.62 -47.60
CA ALA A 144 -24.50 7.73 -48.53
C ALA A 144 -24.32 7.28 -49.98
N ALA A 145 -24.19 5.97 -50.25
CA ALA A 145 -24.00 5.43 -51.60
C ALA A 145 -25.31 4.89 -52.25
N ALA A 146 -26.47 5.14 -51.62
CA ALA A 146 -27.78 4.61 -52.04
C ALA A 146 -28.75 5.67 -52.61
N ILE A 147 -28.25 6.85 -53.01
CA ILE A 147 -28.98 7.91 -53.72
C ILE A 147 -28.24 8.19 -55.02
#